data_AF-A0A7C3WP94-F1
#
_entry.id   AF-A0A7C3WP94-F1
#
_cell.length_a   1.000
_cell.length_b   1.000
_cell.length_c   1.000
_cell.angle_alpha   90.00
_cell.angle_beta   90.00
_cell.angle_gamma   90.00
#
_symmetry.space_group_name_H-M   'P 1'
#
loop_
_entity.id
_entity.type
_entity.pdbx_description
1 polymer ?
#
loop_
_entity_poly.entity_id
_entity_poly.type
_entity_poly.pdbx_seq_one_letter_code
_entity_poly.pdbx_strand_id
1 'polypeptide(L)'
;LSFDNQIAQKLADIHRVDRKNTELFSQIMEQTLRQLYHEAFHAYMENYLFPSSQYQVPLWLQEGLAMLFQEGIVEADNLRLDAISQEAASLIRKDRRQGATMPLEQLLGAGSTEFLQAPGAGSALGNRYYAYAWAAVYYLCQTERLNLARLEAYLSPAAQGLTPQQRLERLLGMDPARWEQDWQKFLQTL
;
A
#
# COMPACT_ATOMS: atom_id res chain seq x y z
N LEU A 1 -9.24 38.89 40.55
CA LEU A 1 -9.69 37.60 39.96
C LEU A 1 -9.74 36.59 41.10
N SER A 2 -10.93 36.08 41.46
CA SER A 2 -11.09 35.11 42.56
C SER A 2 -10.26 33.85 42.33
N PHE A 3 -9.75 33.23 43.39
CA PHE A 3 -9.06 31.93 43.34
C PHE A 3 -9.91 30.86 42.62
N ASP A 4 -11.22 30.88 42.79
CA ASP A 4 -12.14 29.94 42.15
C ASP A 4 -12.12 30.05 40.61
N ASN A 5 -11.99 31.27 40.08
CA ASN A 5 -11.87 31.50 38.65
C ASN A 5 -10.52 30.97 38.11
N GLN A 6 -9.46 31.02 38.92
CA GLN A 6 -8.16 30.47 38.53
C GLN A 6 -8.19 28.93 38.53
N ILE A 7 -8.86 28.31 39.52
CA ILE A 7 -9.05 26.85 39.58
C ILE A 7 -9.88 26.37 38.39
N ALA A 8 -11.01 27.03 38.10
CA ALA A 8 -11.86 26.69 36.96
C ALA A 8 -11.10 26.79 35.62
N GLN A 9 -10.29 27.84 35.46
CA GLN A 9 -9.46 28.01 34.26
C GLN A 9 -8.43 26.88 34.13
N LYS A 10 -7.75 26.51 35.22
CA LYS A 10 -6.76 25.43 35.21
C LYS A 10 -7.39 24.06 34.93
N LEU A 11 -8.57 23.78 35.48
CA LEU A 11 -9.32 22.55 35.17
C LEU A 11 -9.73 22.49 33.69
N ALA A 12 -10.20 23.61 33.12
CA ALA A 12 -10.52 23.69 31.69
C ALA A 12 -9.29 23.46 30.80
N ASP A 13 -8.13 23.98 31.19
CA ASP A 13 -6.86 23.74 30.50
C ASP A 13 -6.43 22.27 30.57
N ILE A 14 -6.55 21.62 31.75
CA ILE A 14 -6.26 20.18 31.91
C ILE A 14 -7.16 19.36 30.99
N HIS A 15 -8.48 19.57 31.01
CA HIS A 15 -9.39 18.84 30.13
C HIS A 15 -9.13 19.05 28.65
N ARG A 16 -8.71 20.26 28.25
CA ARG A 16 -8.32 20.54 26.86
C ARG A 16 -7.06 19.76 26.46
N VAL A 17 -6.07 19.73 27.34
CA VAL A 17 -4.82 18.99 27.11
C VAL A 17 -5.07 17.49 27.09
N ASP A 18 -5.90 16.96 27.99
CA ASP A 18 -6.24 15.53 28.03
C ASP A 18 -6.93 15.06 26.74
N ARG A 19 -7.88 15.85 26.21
CA ARG A 19 -8.50 15.55 24.90
C ARG A 19 -7.46 15.50 23.79
N LYS A 20 -6.58 16.50 23.72
CA LYS A 20 -5.51 16.55 22.72
C LYS A 20 -4.53 15.37 22.86
N ASN A 21 -4.17 14.99 24.09
CA ASN A 21 -3.31 13.85 24.35
C ASN A 21 -3.96 12.54 23.91
N THR A 22 -5.26 12.40 24.16
CA THR A 22 -6.04 11.22 23.75
C THR A 22 -6.11 11.11 22.22
N GLU A 23 -6.40 12.21 21.54
CA GLU A 23 -6.40 12.27 20.07
C GLU A 23 -5.04 11.92 19.48
N LEU A 24 -3.96 12.50 20.03
CA LEU A 24 -2.60 12.23 19.57
C LEU A 24 -2.19 10.77 19.83
N PHE A 25 -2.53 10.22 21.00
CA PHE A 25 -2.24 8.84 21.33
C PHE A 25 -2.96 7.88 20.37
N SER A 26 -4.24 8.11 20.10
CA SER A 26 -5.02 7.32 19.14
C SER A 26 -4.42 7.38 17.74
N GLN A 27 -4.01 8.57 17.27
CA GLN A 27 -3.37 8.74 15.96
C GLN A 27 -2.04 7.99 15.88
N ILE A 28 -1.19 8.11 16.89
CA ILE A 28 0.10 7.40 16.93
C ILE A 28 -0.11 5.89 16.98
N MET A 29 -1.07 5.43 17.78
CA MET A 29 -1.39 4.01 17.89
C MET A 29 -1.86 3.45 16.55
N GLU A 30 -2.76 4.14 15.86
CA GLU A 30 -3.25 3.76 14.53
C GLU A 30 -2.11 3.68 13.51
N GLN A 31 -1.25 4.69 13.45
CA GLN A 31 -0.07 4.68 12.57
C GLN A 31 0.89 3.53 12.89
N THR A 32 1.13 3.27 14.18
CA THR A 32 2.00 2.19 14.63
C THR A 32 1.44 0.83 14.25
N LEU A 33 0.13 0.63 14.42
CA LEU A 33 -0.55 -0.62 14.04
C LEU A 33 -0.55 -0.83 12.52
N ARG A 34 -0.76 0.23 11.73
CA ARG A 34 -0.64 0.17 10.26
C ARG A 34 0.75 -0.29 9.84
N GLN A 35 1.79 0.34 10.38
CA GLN A 35 3.17 -0.08 10.09
C GLN A 35 3.43 -1.52 10.56
N LEU A 36 2.94 -1.90 11.74
CA LEU A 36 3.10 -3.26 12.26
C LEU A 36 2.46 -4.30 11.33
N TYR A 37 1.26 -4.04 10.81
CA TYR A 37 0.61 -4.94 9.86
C TYR A 37 1.34 -5.02 8.53
N HIS A 38 1.88 -3.90 8.05
CA HIS A 38 2.72 -3.85 6.85
C HIS A 38 3.97 -4.75 7.01
N GLU A 39 4.73 -4.57 8.11
CA GLU A 39 5.93 -5.37 8.37
C GLU A 39 5.62 -6.84 8.70
N ALA A 40 4.50 -7.09 9.41
CA ALA A 40 4.05 -8.46 9.69
C ALA A 40 3.70 -9.20 8.40
N PHE A 41 3.14 -8.52 7.39
CA PHE A 41 2.91 -9.12 6.09
C PHE A 41 4.22 -9.49 5.39
N HIS A 42 5.23 -8.61 5.39
CA HIS A 42 6.56 -8.94 4.86
C HIS A 42 7.16 -10.17 5.54
N ALA A 43 7.07 -10.22 6.88
CA ALA A 43 7.52 -11.38 7.64
C ALA A 43 6.73 -12.65 7.28
N TYR A 44 5.42 -12.58 7.14
CA TYR A 44 4.59 -13.72 6.73
C TYR A 44 4.98 -14.21 5.32
N MET A 45 5.17 -13.29 4.38
CA MET A 45 5.56 -13.63 3.02
C MET A 45 6.92 -14.32 2.96
N GLU A 46 7.94 -13.80 3.66
CA GLU A 46 9.29 -14.36 3.69
C GLU A 46 9.33 -15.74 4.37
N ASN A 47 8.55 -15.94 5.44
CA ASN A 47 8.60 -17.18 6.21
C ASN A 47 7.70 -18.30 5.66
N TYR A 48 6.61 -17.98 4.95
CA TYR A 48 5.58 -18.97 4.61
C TYR A 48 5.16 -19.03 3.14
N LEU A 49 5.34 -17.96 2.35
CA LEU A 49 4.84 -17.92 0.97
C LEU A 49 5.97 -17.97 -0.06
N PHE A 50 6.84 -16.96 -0.04
CA PHE A 50 7.85 -16.73 -1.06
C PHE A 50 9.18 -16.37 -0.41
N PRO A 51 9.87 -17.33 0.23
CA PRO A 51 11.18 -17.07 0.82
C PRO A 51 12.16 -16.54 -0.23
N SER A 52 12.87 -15.47 0.11
CA SER A 52 13.87 -14.84 -0.77
C SER A 52 14.98 -15.78 -1.25
N SER A 53 15.21 -16.88 -0.53
CA SER A 53 16.12 -17.96 -0.92
C SER A 53 15.67 -18.76 -2.15
N GLN A 54 14.38 -18.72 -2.49
CA GLN A 54 13.77 -19.52 -3.56
C GLN A 54 13.04 -18.67 -4.61
N TYR A 55 12.56 -17.49 -4.24
CA TYR A 55 11.74 -16.63 -5.08
C TYR A 55 12.31 -15.22 -5.19
N GLN A 56 12.03 -14.56 -6.31
CA GLN A 56 12.36 -13.15 -6.50
C GLN A 56 11.08 -12.33 -6.68
N VAL A 57 10.59 -11.80 -5.56
CA VAL A 57 9.38 -10.96 -5.52
C VAL A 57 9.74 -9.53 -5.93
N PRO A 58 9.11 -8.96 -6.98
CA PRO A 58 9.31 -7.56 -7.32
C PRO A 58 8.76 -6.65 -6.23
N LEU A 59 9.44 -5.53 -5.98
CA LEU A 59 9.06 -4.58 -4.92
C LEU A 59 7.64 -4.05 -5.09
N TRP A 60 7.20 -3.71 -6.31
CA TRP A 60 5.82 -3.23 -6.51
C TRP A 60 4.76 -4.24 -6.03
N LEU A 61 5.03 -5.55 -6.18
CA LEU A 61 4.10 -6.59 -5.77
C LEU A 61 4.17 -6.80 -4.26
N GLN A 62 5.39 -6.88 -3.71
CA GLN A 62 5.63 -7.01 -2.29
C GLN A 62 4.99 -5.84 -1.51
N GLU A 63 5.31 -4.61 -1.88
CA GLU A 63 4.81 -3.41 -1.22
C GLU A 63 3.33 -3.17 -1.50
N GLY A 64 2.85 -3.47 -2.71
CA GLY A 64 1.43 -3.35 -3.05
C GLY A 64 0.56 -4.31 -2.24
N LEU A 65 1.03 -5.55 -2.02
CA LEU A 65 0.36 -6.52 -1.15
C LEU A 65 0.42 -6.08 0.31
N ALA A 66 1.59 -5.64 0.81
CA ALA A 66 1.72 -5.13 2.17
C ALA A 66 0.77 -3.95 2.44
N MET A 67 0.66 -3.02 1.49
CA MET A 67 -0.30 -1.91 1.54
C MET A 67 -1.75 -2.39 1.51
N LEU A 68 -2.09 -3.41 0.70
CA LEU A 68 -3.45 -3.97 0.68
C LEU A 68 -3.83 -4.58 2.03
N PHE A 69 -2.90 -5.33 2.66
CA PHE A 69 -3.10 -5.92 3.98
C PHE A 69 -3.13 -4.89 5.11
N GLN A 70 -2.32 -3.83 5.01
CA GLN A 70 -2.33 -2.72 5.96
C GLN A 70 -3.72 -2.06 6.08
N GLU A 71 -4.43 -1.92 4.96
CA GLU A 71 -5.78 -1.35 4.90
C GLU A 71 -6.89 -2.39 5.14
N GLY A 72 -6.52 -3.65 5.38
CA GLY A 72 -7.45 -4.74 5.58
C GLY A 72 -8.26 -4.55 6.85
N ILE A 73 -9.59 -4.63 6.74
CA ILE A 73 -10.49 -4.52 7.89
C ILE A 73 -10.85 -5.94 8.35
N VAL A 74 -10.60 -6.25 9.63
CA VAL A 74 -11.09 -7.48 10.23
C VAL A 74 -12.49 -7.22 10.78
N GLU A 75 -13.52 -7.73 10.08
CA GLU A 75 -14.92 -7.67 10.51
C GLU A 75 -15.43 -9.09 10.77
N ALA A 76 -15.85 -9.38 12.00
CA ALA A 76 -16.50 -10.64 12.39
C ALA A 76 -15.80 -11.90 11.81
N ASP A 77 -14.51 -12.05 12.13
CA ASP A 77 -13.62 -13.14 11.68
C ASP A 77 -13.31 -13.20 10.18
N ASN A 78 -13.75 -12.20 9.39
CA ASN A 78 -13.41 -12.08 7.98
C ASN A 78 -12.47 -10.89 7.74
N LEU A 79 -11.37 -11.15 7.02
CA LEU A 79 -10.49 -10.09 6.51
C LEU A 79 -11.06 -9.54 5.20
N ARG A 80 -11.41 -8.26 5.21
CA ARG A 80 -11.89 -7.52 4.04
C ARG A 80 -10.75 -6.72 3.43
N LEU A 81 -10.41 -7.02 2.17
CA LEU A 81 -9.36 -6.35 1.39
C LEU A 81 -9.94 -5.50 0.25
N ASP A 82 -11.25 -5.23 0.27
CA ASP A 82 -11.98 -4.46 -0.75
C ASP A 82 -12.02 -2.95 -0.46
N ALA A 83 -11.39 -2.51 0.63
CA ALA A 83 -11.33 -1.10 0.99
C ALA A 83 -10.34 -0.31 0.11
N ILE A 84 -10.77 0.86 -0.36
CA ILE A 84 -9.90 1.79 -1.09
C ILE A 84 -9.05 2.57 -0.09
N SER A 85 -7.71 2.51 -0.25
CA SER A 85 -6.78 3.38 0.49
C SER A 85 -7.02 4.84 0.10
N GLN A 86 -7.50 5.65 1.05
CA GLN A 86 -7.77 7.07 0.80
C GLN A 86 -6.48 7.86 0.55
N GLU A 87 -5.37 7.48 1.21
CA GLU A 87 -4.07 8.10 1.03
C GLU A 87 -3.51 7.82 -0.37
N ALA A 88 -3.52 6.57 -0.81
CA ALA A 88 -3.05 6.20 -2.15
C ALA A 88 -3.94 6.83 -3.24
N ALA A 89 -5.27 6.78 -3.07
CA ALA A 89 -6.20 7.41 -4.01
C ALA A 89 -6.03 8.94 -4.07
N SER A 90 -5.72 9.61 -2.94
CA SER A 90 -5.42 11.04 -2.91
C SER A 90 -4.16 11.39 -3.73
N LEU A 91 -3.09 10.60 -3.59
CA LEU A 91 -1.86 10.77 -4.35
C LEU A 91 -2.08 10.56 -5.85
N ILE A 92 -2.77 9.48 -6.23
CA ILE A 92 -3.08 9.18 -7.64
C ILE A 92 -3.98 10.26 -8.25
N ARG A 93 -4.97 10.77 -7.52
CA ARG A 93 -5.81 11.89 -7.97
C ARG A 93 -4.99 13.16 -8.20
N LYS A 94 -4.01 13.43 -7.33
CA LYS A 94 -3.10 14.58 -7.49
C LYS A 94 -2.28 14.43 -8.77
N ASP A 95 -1.66 13.28 -8.98
CA ASP A 95 -0.86 12.99 -10.19
C ASP A 95 -1.71 13.09 -11.46
N ARG A 96 -2.94 12.56 -11.44
CA ARG A 96 -3.88 12.67 -12.56
C ARG A 96 -4.18 14.12 -12.92
N ARG A 97 -4.46 14.98 -11.93
CA ARG A 97 -4.70 16.42 -12.15
C ARG A 97 -3.47 17.13 -12.73
N GLN A 98 -2.29 16.62 -12.47
CA GLN A 98 -1.02 17.16 -12.96
C GLN A 98 -0.58 16.55 -14.31
N GLY A 99 -1.35 15.60 -14.86
CA GLY A 99 -0.95 14.87 -16.07
C GLY A 99 0.28 13.98 -15.85
N ALA A 100 0.58 13.62 -14.59
CA ALA A 100 1.76 12.92 -14.17
C ALA A 100 1.45 11.47 -13.74
N THR A 101 0.47 10.82 -14.37
CA THR A 101 0.15 9.42 -14.03
C THR A 101 1.32 8.49 -14.34
N MET A 102 1.66 7.59 -13.41
CA MET A 102 2.76 6.64 -13.60
C MET A 102 2.41 5.57 -14.66
N PRO A 103 3.26 5.37 -15.68
CA PRO A 103 3.14 4.24 -16.61
C PRO A 103 3.44 2.92 -15.90
N LEU A 104 2.82 1.82 -16.36
CA LEU A 104 3.01 0.50 -15.78
C LEU A 104 4.47 0.03 -15.89
N GLU A 105 5.12 0.27 -17.03
CA GLU A 105 6.53 -0.07 -17.24
C GLU A 105 7.43 0.57 -16.17
N GLN A 106 7.16 1.82 -15.80
CA GLN A 106 7.89 2.52 -14.75
C GLN A 106 7.71 1.85 -13.39
N LEU A 107 6.48 1.40 -13.06
CA LEU A 107 6.20 0.69 -11.81
C LEU A 107 6.89 -0.68 -11.78
N LEU A 108 6.84 -1.43 -12.88
CA LEU A 108 7.43 -2.77 -12.98
C LEU A 108 8.96 -2.76 -12.92
N GLY A 109 9.59 -1.68 -13.42
CA GLY A 109 11.03 -1.49 -13.42
C GLY A 109 11.59 -0.86 -12.13
N ALA A 110 10.73 -0.46 -11.20
CA ALA A 110 11.15 0.21 -9.97
C ALA A 110 11.90 -0.74 -9.03
N GLY A 111 13.07 -0.28 -8.55
CA GLY A 111 13.94 -0.99 -7.63
C GLY A 111 13.95 -0.35 -6.25
N SER A 112 14.92 -0.75 -5.43
CA SER A 112 15.00 -0.26 -4.05
C SER A 112 15.11 1.26 -4.00
N THR A 113 15.84 1.91 -4.90
CA THR A 113 16.01 3.38 -4.91
C THR A 113 14.68 4.13 -4.98
N GLU A 114 13.73 3.62 -5.75
CA GLU A 114 12.40 4.19 -5.92
C GLU A 114 11.51 3.99 -4.67
N PHE A 115 11.70 2.89 -3.94
CA PHE A 115 10.92 2.50 -2.76
C PHE A 115 11.59 2.82 -1.40
N LEU A 116 12.88 3.15 -1.37
CA LEU A 116 13.78 3.22 -0.19
C LEU A 116 13.46 4.37 0.80
N GLN A 117 12.28 4.96 0.72
CA GLN A 117 11.83 5.90 1.73
C GLN A 117 10.49 5.41 2.28
N ALA A 118 10.60 4.65 3.37
CA ALA A 118 9.50 4.00 4.06
C ALA A 118 8.31 4.95 4.32
N PRO A 119 7.07 4.42 4.38
CA PRO A 119 5.92 5.16 4.85
C PRO A 119 6.22 5.76 6.24
N GLY A 120 6.07 7.08 6.38
CA GLY A 120 6.25 7.78 7.67
C GLY A 120 7.48 8.69 7.79
N ALA A 121 8.53 8.53 6.98
CA ALA A 121 9.71 9.42 6.98
C ALA A 121 9.90 10.23 5.67
N GLY A 122 9.20 9.83 4.60
CA GLY A 122 8.65 10.68 3.55
C GLY A 122 9.62 11.42 2.62
N SER A 123 10.05 10.77 1.53
CA SER A 123 10.08 11.49 0.25
C SER A 123 8.72 11.37 -0.43
N ALA A 124 8.31 12.44 -1.09
CA ALA A 124 7.14 12.42 -1.97
C ALA A 124 7.24 11.36 -3.08
N LEU A 125 8.47 10.95 -3.44
CA LEU A 125 8.72 9.96 -4.49
C LEU A 125 8.40 8.54 -4.03
N GLY A 126 8.87 8.11 -2.85
CA GLY A 126 8.58 6.77 -2.30
C GLY A 126 7.07 6.56 -2.16
N ASN A 127 6.39 7.50 -1.49
CA ASN A 127 4.94 7.47 -1.31
C ASN A 127 4.15 7.30 -2.62
N ARG A 128 4.66 7.86 -3.71
CA ARG A 128 4.07 7.72 -5.05
C ARG A 128 4.18 6.28 -5.53
N TYR A 129 5.35 5.63 -5.45
CA TYR A 129 5.50 4.22 -5.85
C TYR A 129 4.64 3.28 -5.00
N TYR A 130 4.56 3.48 -3.68
CA TYR A 130 3.63 2.72 -2.82
C TYR A 130 2.17 2.87 -3.26
N ALA A 131 1.74 4.08 -3.62
CA ALA A 131 0.36 4.32 -4.07
C ALA A 131 0.03 3.59 -5.38
N TYR A 132 0.94 3.62 -6.36
CA TYR A 132 0.74 2.91 -7.63
C TYR A 132 0.87 1.39 -7.49
N ALA A 133 1.79 0.91 -6.63
CA ALA A 133 1.90 -0.49 -6.26
C ALA A 133 0.60 -1.02 -5.64
N TRP A 134 0.04 -0.28 -4.66
CA TRP A 134 -1.27 -0.59 -4.07
C TRP A 134 -2.36 -0.63 -5.15
N ALA A 135 -2.45 0.37 -6.02
CA ALA A 135 -3.50 0.44 -7.02
C ALA A 135 -3.41 -0.71 -8.06
N ALA A 136 -2.20 -1.13 -8.42
CA ALA A 136 -1.99 -2.27 -9.31
C ALA A 136 -2.44 -3.58 -8.65
N VAL A 137 -2.00 -3.84 -7.41
CA VAL A 137 -2.37 -5.05 -6.65
C VAL A 137 -3.87 -5.09 -6.35
N TYR A 138 -4.46 -3.98 -5.90
CA TYR A 138 -5.89 -3.86 -5.67
C TYR A 138 -6.68 -4.22 -6.94
N TYR A 139 -6.28 -3.67 -8.10
CA TYR A 139 -6.94 -3.96 -9.36
C TYR A 139 -6.76 -5.43 -9.82
N LEU A 140 -5.61 -6.04 -9.56
CA LEU A 140 -5.39 -7.48 -9.79
C LEU A 140 -6.34 -8.35 -8.95
N CYS A 141 -6.56 -7.98 -7.68
CA CYS A 141 -7.51 -8.67 -6.80
C CYS A 141 -8.95 -8.51 -7.31
N GLN A 142 -9.36 -7.30 -7.68
CA GLN A 142 -10.72 -7.03 -8.16
C GLN A 142 -11.05 -7.70 -9.50
N THR A 143 -10.04 -7.99 -10.31
CA THR A 143 -10.20 -8.69 -11.59
C THR A 143 -10.01 -10.21 -11.48
N GLU A 144 -9.89 -10.74 -10.25
CA GLU A 144 -9.63 -12.15 -9.93
C GLU A 144 -8.43 -12.74 -10.70
N ARG A 145 -7.44 -11.89 -11.03
CA ARG A 145 -6.25 -12.29 -11.78
C ARG A 145 -5.18 -12.87 -10.87
N LEU A 146 -5.24 -12.57 -9.58
CA LEU A 146 -4.30 -13.00 -8.56
C LEU A 146 -4.77 -14.34 -7.96
N ASN A 147 -4.13 -15.43 -8.37
CA ASN A 147 -4.25 -16.72 -7.70
C ASN A 147 -2.86 -17.30 -7.44
N LEU A 148 -2.78 -18.23 -6.48
CA LEU A 148 -1.50 -18.75 -6.00
C LEU A 148 -0.68 -19.39 -7.14
N ALA A 149 -1.30 -20.21 -8.00
CA ALA A 149 -0.59 -20.87 -9.09
C ALA A 149 0.03 -19.88 -10.10
N ARG A 150 -0.68 -18.79 -10.42
CA ARG A 150 -0.16 -17.73 -11.32
C ARG A 150 0.92 -16.90 -10.65
N LEU A 151 0.79 -16.62 -9.35
CA LEU A 151 1.83 -15.95 -8.57
C LEU A 151 3.09 -16.80 -8.48
N GLU A 152 2.98 -18.08 -8.18
CA GLU A 152 4.12 -19.01 -8.17
C GLU A 152 4.81 -19.04 -9.54
N ALA A 153 4.04 -19.12 -10.63
CA ALA A 153 4.61 -19.06 -11.98
C ALA A 153 5.33 -17.72 -12.25
N TYR A 154 4.75 -16.59 -11.80
CA TYR A 154 5.32 -15.25 -11.93
C TYR A 154 6.62 -15.04 -11.12
N LEU A 155 6.73 -15.74 -9.99
CA LEU A 155 7.82 -15.61 -9.02
C LEU A 155 8.88 -16.70 -9.14
N SER A 156 8.59 -17.76 -9.90
CA SER A 156 9.47 -18.92 -10.05
C SER A 156 10.86 -18.53 -10.59
N PRO A 157 11.92 -19.27 -10.24
CA PRO A 157 13.26 -19.08 -10.82
C PRO A 157 13.26 -19.14 -12.36
N ALA A 158 12.38 -19.95 -12.96
CA ALA A 158 12.22 -20.04 -14.41
C ALA A 158 11.72 -18.72 -15.06
N ALA A 159 11.10 -17.84 -14.28
CA ALA A 159 10.66 -16.53 -14.73
C ALA A 159 11.77 -15.46 -14.70
N GLN A 160 12.93 -15.73 -14.09
CA GLN A 160 14.03 -14.76 -13.96
C GLN A 160 14.66 -14.35 -15.29
N GLY A 161 14.62 -15.22 -16.30
CA GLY A 161 15.13 -14.91 -17.64
C GLY A 161 14.20 -14.02 -18.48
N LEU A 162 13.03 -13.66 -17.96
CA LEU A 162 12.00 -12.90 -18.67
C LEU A 162 12.03 -11.43 -18.27
N THR A 163 11.64 -10.56 -19.20
CA THR A 163 11.44 -9.14 -18.88
C THR A 163 10.26 -8.97 -17.91
N PRO A 164 10.20 -7.86 -17.13
CA PRO A 164 9.06 -7.58 -16.25
C PRO A 164 7.71 -7.64 -16.99
N GLN A 165 7.66 -7.16 -18.23
CA GLN A 165 6.48 -7.20 -19.10
C GLN A 165 6.05 -8.65 -19.40
N GLN A 166 6.99 -9.51 -19.79
CA GLN A 166 6.72 -10.92 -20.11
C GLN A 166 6.29 -11.71 -18.88
N ARG A 167 6.87 -11.41 -17.72
CA ARG A 167 6.42 -11.99 -16.46
C ARG A 167 4.98 -11.57 -16.19
N LEU A 168 4.68 -10.27 -16.30
CA LEU A 168 3.35 -9.75 -16.04
C LEU A 168 2.31 -10.36 -16.98
N GLU A 169 2.64 -10.54 -18.27
CA GLU A 169 1.77 -11.22 -19.23
C GLU A 169 1.38 -12.63 -18.76
N ARG A 170 2.33 -13.39 -18.18
CA ARG A 170 2.05 -14.72 -17.61
C ARG A 170 1.14 -14.65 -16.38
N LEU A 171 1.34 -13.67 -15.51
CA LEU A 171 0.48 -13.45 -14.34
C LEU A 171 -0.96 -13.09 -14.78
N LEU A 172 -1.07 -12.22 -15.78
CA LEU A 172 -2.35 -11.72 -16.28
C LEU A 172 -3.09 -12.75 -17.14
N GLY A 173 -2.36 -13.57 -17.90
CA GLY A 173 -2.92 -14.39 -18.97
C GLY A 173 -3.51 -13.56 -20.11
N MET A 174 -3.02 -12.33 -20.30
CA MET A 174 -3.42 -11.40 -21.36
C MET A 174 -2.32 -10.37 -21.60
N ASP A 175 -2.42 -9.66 -22.72
CA ASP A 175 -1.52 -8.57 -23.08
C ASP A 175 -1.44 -7.50 -21.96
N PRO A 176 -0.24 -7.24 -21.40
CA PRO A 176 -0.01 -6.18 -20.41
C PRO A 176 -0.45 -4.80 -20.87
N ALA A 177 -0.33 -4.46 -22.17
CA ALA A 177 -0.72 -3.15 -22.68
C ALA A 177 -2.24 -2.96 -22.61
N ARG A 178 -3.01 -4.01 -22.92
CA ARG A 178 -4.46 -4.00 -22.76
C ARG A 178 -4.85 -3.89 -21.28
N TRP A 179 -4.16 -4.62 -20.40
CA TRP A 179 -4.41 -4.53 -18.97
C TRP A 179 -4.08 -3.14 -18.41
N GLU A 180 -2.97 -2.53 -18.86
CA GLU A 180 -2.61 -1.15 -18.49
C GLU A 180 -3.72 -0.18 -18.89
N GLN A 181 -4.30 -0.29 -20.08
CA GLN A 181 -5.42 0.58 -20.48
C GLN A 181 -6.62 0.45 -19.54
N ASP A 182 -6.96 -0.77 -19.13
CA ASP A 182 -8.09 -1.01 -18.23
C ASP A 182 -7.77 -0.58 -16.79
N TRP A 183 -6.53 -0.79 -16.34
CA TRP A 183 -6.02 -0.27 -15.08
C TRP A 183 -6.03 1.25 -15.05
N GLN A 184 -5.59 1.92 -16.11
CA GLN A 184 -5.62 3.38 -16.23
C GLN A 184 -7.06 3.93 -16.18
N LYS A 185 -8.06 3.22 -16.73
CA LYS A 185 -9.49 3.57 -16.55
C LYS A 185 -9.91 3.44 -15.09
N PHE A 186 -9.48 2.39 -14.40
CA PHE A 186 -9.70 2.27 -12.94
C PHE A 186 -9.04 3.43 -12.18
N LEU A 187 -7.82 3.83 -12.52
CA LEU A 187 -7.18 4.99 -11.90
C LEU A 187 -7.95 6.30 -12.12
N GLN A 188 -8.84 6.38 -13.13
CA GLN A 188 -9.72 7.53 -13.34
C GLN A 188 -10.94 7.53 -12.41
N THR A 189 -11.33 6.37 -11.87
CA THR A 189 -12.47 6.26 -10.93
C THR A 189 -12.09 6.54 -9.47
N LEU A 190 -10.79 6.53 -9.16
CA LEU A 190 -10.23 6.96 -7.87
C LEU A 190 -10.39 8.48 -7.64
#